data_AF-I3C0T0-F1
#
_entry.id   AF-I3C0T0-F1
#
_cell.length_a   1.000
_cell.length_b   1.000
_cell.length_c   1.000
_cell.angle_alpha   90.00
_cell.angle_beta   90.00
_cell.angle_gamma   90.00
#
_symmetry.space_group_name_H-M   'P 1'
#
loop_
_entity.id
_entity.type
_entity.pdbx_description
1 polymer ?
#
loop_
_entity_poly.entity_id
_entity_poly.type
_entity_poly.pdbx_seq_one_letter_code
_entity_poly.pdbx_strand_id
1 'polypeptide(L)'
;MKQILILFGLIFILHPTFGQKRLDIPKTRVVESFIKTLPKKIRELDLKDLRTSTDSLNIRIWQTHEVFTINYNNATFSNYKIYTTNEKLVFKTFKISEQISKNIMDSLLVSRVMNLENEDYRGVDGGFVFIEISTKNSYKIVSFWSPSSERSDNCKTVVQILGMLDKTVDTGNLKSEFLNSLSSGSYRWGMTSIRIDRFLDKDVSKTDFYYRAGKRMRRELNITDKTDHWNFPLILVDKKTAKISDLNKYTNKQIAKFEILKPNNNSTAIYGYNGSNGVVLIELK
;
A
#
# COMPACT_ATOMS: atom_id res chain seq x y z
N MET A 1 4.68 -8.68 65.34
CA MET A 1 4.87 -7.41 64.58
C MET A 1 6.14 -7.38 63.72
N LYS A 2 7.32 -7.84 64.18
CA LYS A 2 8.56 -7.85 63.36
C LYS A 2 8.49 -8.67 62.06
N GLN A 3 7.77 -9.79 62.04
CA GLN A 3 7.65 -10.64 60.83
C GLN A 3 6.74 -10.05 59.75
N ILE A 4 5.74 -9.23 60.11
CA ILE A 4 4.86 -8.56 59.14
C ILE A 4 5.59 -7.41 58.41
N LEU A 5 6.49 -6.72 59.11
CA LEU A 5 7.34 -5.68 58.52
C LEU A 5 8.39 -6.24 57.53
N ILE A 6 8.91 -7.44 57.77
CA ILE A 6 9.84 -8.12 56.85
C ILE A 6 9.10 -8.56 55.57
N LEU A 7 7.84 -9.00 55.68
CA LEU A 7 7.02 -9.38 54.54
C LEU A 7 6.69 -8.17 53.63
N PHE A 8 6.41 -7.00 54.21
CA PHE A 8 6.21 -5.75 53.45
C PHE A 8 7.51 -5.24 52.80
N GLY A 9 8.67 -5.43 53.44
CA GLY A 9 9.98 -5.13 52.83
C GLY A 9 10.28 -6.01 51.62
N LEU A 10 9.93 -7.30 51.67
CA LEU A 10 10.13 -8.24 50.56
C LEU A 10 9.20 -7.96 49.37
N ILE A 11 7.98 -7.48 49.58
CA ILE A 11 7.05 -7.12 48.50
C ILE A 11 7.56 -5.90 47.70
N PHE A 12 8.25 -4.95 48.34
CA PHE A 12 8.86 -3.81 47.66
C PHE A 12 10.18 -4.15 46.94
N ILE A 13 10.90 -5.17 47.38
CA ILE A 13 12.15 -5.64 46.73
C ILE A 13 11.84 -6.65 45.60
N LEU A 14 10.66 -7.30 45.64
CA LEU A 14 10.19 -8.26 44.64
C LEU A 14 9.22 -7.67 43.62
N HIS A 15 9.10 -6.35 43.51
CA HIS A 15 8.70 -5.80 42.23
C HIS A 15 9.96 -5.76 41.37
N PRO A 16 10.18 -6.72 40.44
CA PRO A 16 10.90 -6.33 39.26
C PRO A 16 10.10 -5.14 38.75
N THR A 17 10.71 -3.96 38.77
CA THR A 17 10.31 -2.90 37.88
C THR A 17 10.40 -3.54 36.50
N PHE A 18 9.32 -4.18 36.06
CA PHE A 18 9.14 -4.59 34.69
C PHE A 18 9.30 -3.29 33.93
N GLY A 19 10.51 -3.08 33.41
CA GLY A 19 10.95 -1.80 32.89
C GLY A 19 9.94 -1.40 31.85
N GLN A 20 9.08 -0.44 32.20
CA GLN A 20 8.07 0.03 31.28
C GLN A 20 8.83 0.54 30.05
N LYS A 21 8.46 0.00 28.89
CA LYS A 21 9.09 0.35 27.62
C LYS A 21 9.07 1.88 27.48
N ARG A 22 10.24 2.50 27.38
CA ARG A 22 10.35 3.95 27.26
C ARG A 22 9.70 4.40 25.96
N LEU A 23 8.74 5.30 26.04
CA LEU A 23 8.07 5.88 24.87
C LEU A 23 8.72 7.22 24.52
N ASP A 24 9.29 7.32 23.33
CA ASP A 24 9.86 8.53 22.74
C ASP A 24 8.97 8.98 21.58
N ILE A 25 7.92 9.72 21.91
CA ILE A 25 6.89 10.18 20.97
C ILE A 25 6.90 11.71 20.93
N PRO A 26 7.29 12.33 19.80
CA PRO A 26 7.24 13.77 19.63
C PRO A 26 5.83 14.32 19.87
N LYS A 27 5.73 15.40 20.64
CA LYS A 27 4.46 16.11 20.94
C LYS A 27 4.07 17.08 19.82
N THR A 28 4.06 16.59 18.59
CA THR A 28 3.61 17.38 17.43
C THR A 28 2.21 16.94 17.03
N ARG A 29 1.38 17.88 16.57
CA ARG A 29 -0.02 17.60 16.18
C ARG A 29 -0.16 16.45 15.16
N VAL A 30 0.84 16.28 14.29
CA VAL A 30 0.80 15.20 13.28
C VAL A 30 1.14 13.85 13.88
N VAL A 31 2.18 13.78 14.70
CA VAL A 31 2.53 12.54 15.40
C VAL A 31 1.40 12.14 16.34
N GLU A 32 0.81 13.07 17.07
CA GLU A 32 -0.35 12.79 17.94
C GLU A 32 -1.55 12.26 17.14
N SER A 33 -1.87 12.88 16.00
CA SER A 33 -2.94 12.40 15.11
C SER A 33 -2.64 10.99 14.56
N PHE A 34 -1.39 10.75 14.18
CA PHE A 34 -0.92 9.43 13.75
C PHE A 34 -1.08 8.39 14.87
N ILE A 35 -0.56 8.66 16.06
CA ILE A 35 -0.64 7.76 17.23
C ILE A 35 -2.09 7.51 17.64
N LYS A 36 -2.96 8.51 17.59
CA LYS A 36 -4.39 8.36 17.88
C LYS A 36 -5.08 7.40 16.89
N THR A 37 -4.70 7.42 15.62
CA THR A 37 -5.29 6.55 14.59
C THR A 37 -4.58 5.21 14.42
N LEU A 38 -3.36 5.09 14.94
CA LEU A 38 -2.49 3.91 14.81
C LEU A 38 -3.15 2.60 15.27
N PRO A 39 -3.83 2.50 16.43
CA PRO A 39 -4.49 1.26 16.84
C PRO A 39 -5.53 0.75 15.83
N LYS A 40 -6.27 1.68 15.19
CA LYS A 40 -7.23 1.33 14.15
C LYS A 40 -6.50 0.81 12.90
N LYS A 41 -5.49 1.54 12.42
CA LYS A 41 -4.70 1.13 11.24
C LYS A 41 -4.03 -0.22 11.42
N ILE A 42 -3.46 -0.47 12.59
CA ILE A 42 -2.81 -1.75 12.93
C ILE A 42 -3.82 -2.90 12.86
N ARG A 43 -5.03 -2.75 13.40
CA ARG A 43 -6.09 -3.76 13.29
C ARG A 43 -6.56 -3.97 11.86
N GLU A 44 -6.87 -2.89 11.14
CA GLU A 44 -7.40 -2.95 9.78
C GLU A 44 -6.39 -3.56 8.79
N LEU A 45 -5.10 -3.31 8.99
CA LEU A 45 -4.02 -3.86 8.18
C LEU A 45 -3.45 -5.16 8.74
N ASP A 46 -4.02 -5.76 9.78
CA ASP A 46 -3.50 -6.99 10.41
C ASP A 46 -1.98 -6.91 10.69
N LEU A 47 -1.59 -5.88 11.46
CA LEU A 47 -0.22 -5.62 11.87
C LEU A 47 -0.07 -5.90 13.38
N LYS A 48 1.16 -6.20 13.81
CA LYS A 48 1.48 -6.27 15.24
C LYS A 48 1.65 -4.88 15.84
N ASP A 49 1.35 -4.71 17.12
CA ASP A 49 1.67 -3.47 17.83
C ASP A 49 3.14 -3.46 18.26
N LEU A 50 3.93 -2.52 17.73
CA LEU A 50 5.35 -2.41 18.07
C LEU A 50 5.58 -1.82 19.46
N ARG A 51 4.60 -1.09 20.01
CA ARG A 51 4.68 -0.56 21.38
C ARG A 51 4.73 -1.66 22.44
N THR A 52 4.20 -2.85 22.12
CA THR A 52 4.19 -4.00 23.03
C THR A 52 5.19 -5.10 22.62
N SER A 53 5.95 -4.91 21.53
CA SER A 53 6.93 -5.91 21.09
C SER A 53 8.09 -6.06 22.08
N THR A 54 8.54 -7.29 22.26
CA THR A 54 9.69 -7.70 23.09
C THR A 54 10.87 -8.17 22.23
N ASP A 55 10.82 -7.96 20.92
CA ASP A 55 11.93 -8.36 20.03
C ASP A 55 13.13 -7.42 20.20
N SER A 56 14.30 -7.88 19.75
CA SER A 56 15.55 -7.09 19.83
C SER A 56 15.44 -5.77 19.06
N LEU A 57 14.91 -5.80 17.84
CA LEU A 57 14.63 -4.61 17.04
C LEU A 57 13.47 -4.84 16.06
N ASN A 58 12.57 -3.87 16.00
CA ASN A 58 11.55 -3.73 14.97
C ASN A 58 11.61 -2.34 14.38
N ILE A 59 11.52 -2.25 13.06
CA ILE A 59 11.36 -0.98 12.35
C ILE A 59 10.14 -1.11 11.45
N ARG A 60 9.25 -0.12 11.50
CA ARG A 60 8.15 0.00 10.56
C ARG A 60 8.13 1.38 9.92
N ILE A 61 8.11 1.40 8.60
CA ILE A 61 8.07 2.61 7.80
C ILE A 61 6.68 2.69 7.16
N TRP A 62 5.96 3.75 7.50
CA TRP A 62 4.66 4.09 6.93
C TRP A 62 4.84 5.13 5.85
N GLN A 63 4.29 4.85 4.69
CA GLN A 63 4.12 5.80 3.60
C GLN A 63 2.64 5.80 3.17
N THR A 64 2.28 6.70 2.26
CA THR A 64 0.96 6.69 1.64
C THR A 64 0.75 5.35 0.92
N HIS A 65 -0.29 4.58 1.30
CA HIS A 65 -0.65 3.26 0.76
C HIS A 65 0.32 2.11 1.01
N GLU A 66 1.41 2.35 1.74
CA GLU A 66 2.50 1.38 1.88
C GLU A 66 2.98 1.30 3.33
N VAL A 67 3.29 0.08 3.76
CA VAL A 67 3.89 -0.19 5.07
C VAL A 67 4.99 -1.23 4.90
N PHE A 68 6.23 -0.85 5.17
CA PHE A 68 7.33 -1.79 5.30
C PHE A 68 7.54 -2.11 6.77
N THR A 69 7.61 -3.39 7.15
CA THR A 69 7.96 -3.81 8.51
C THR A 69 9.12 -4.79 8.45
N ILE A 70 10.16 -4.55 9.25
CA ILE A 70 11.27 -5.47 9.46
C ILE A 70 11.45 -5.76 10.94
N ASN A 71 11.67 -7.04 11.25
CA ASN A 71 11.89 -7.57 12.57
C ASN A 71 13.27 -8.23 12.63
N TYR A 72 13.99 -7.98 13.71
CA TYR A 72 15.23 -8.64 14.07
C TYR A 72 15.13 -9.15 15.51
N ASN A 73 15.18 -10.47 15.65
CA ASN A 73 15.32 -11.13 16.93
C ASN A 73 16.33 -12.28 16.79
N ASN A 74 15.88 -13.53 16.71
CA ASN A 74 16.73 -14.68 16.39
C ASN A 74 16.98 -14.84 14.87
N ALA A 75 16.07 -14.32 14.06
CA ALA A 75 16.16 -14.27 12.61
C ALA A 75 15.57 -12.94 12.11
N THR A 76 15.90 -12.59 10.87
CA THR A 76 15.47 -11.33 10.26
C THR A 76 14.36 -11.60 9.26
N PHE A 77 13.19 -11.02 9.52
CA PHE A 77 12.05 -11.14 8.61
C PHE A 77 11.53 -9.77 8.27
N SER A 78 11.23 -9.55 6.99
CA SER A 78 10.54 -8.35 6.57
C SER A 78 9.34 -8.65 5.68
N ASN A 79 8.39 -7.73 5.72
CA ASN A 79 7.24 -7.72 4.85
C ASN A 79 6.96 -6.31 4.33
N TYR A 80 6.36 -6.28 3.16
CA TYR A 80 5.90 -5.07 2.51
C TYR A 80 4.40 -5.20 2.31
N LYS A 81 3.62 -4.26 2.83
CA LYS A 81 2.16 -4.25 2.69
C LYS A 81 1.74 -3.06 1.86
N ILE A 82 0.96 -3.32 0.82
CA ILE A 82 0.37 -2.29 -0.04
C ILE A 82 -1.14 -2.35 0.17
N TYR A 83 -1.77 -1.19 0.31
CA TYR A 83 -3.20 -1.09 0.60
C TYR A 83 -3.86 0.06 -0.14
N THR A 84 -5.15 -0.08 -0.39
CA THR A 84 -6.00 0.99 -0.92
C THR A 84 -7.42 0.81 -0.39
N THR A 85 -8.31 1.75 -0.68
CA THR A 85 -9.70 1.69 -0.25
C THR A 85 -10.64 1.85 -1.44
N ASN A 86 -11.64 0.99 -1.53
CA ASN A 86 -12.86 1.23 -2.31
C ASN A 86 -14.01 1.37 -1.30
N GLU A 87 -15.06 0.54 -1.38
CA GLU A 87 -16.08 0.42 -0.32
C GLU A 87 -15.49 -0.06 1.01
N LYS A 88 -14.42 -0.87 0.93
CA LYS A 88 -13.65 -1.39 2.08
C LYS A 88 -12.15 -1.28 1.83
N LEU A 89 -11.37 -1.37 2.91
CA LEU A 89 -9.92 -1.52 2.83
C LEU A 89 -9.59 -2.85 2.15
N VAL A 90 -8.67 -2.79 1.19
CA VAL A 90 -8.05 -3.96 0.57
C VAL A 90 -6.54 -3.81 0.65
N PHE A 91 -5.85 -4.90 0.96
CA PHE A 91 -4.39 -4.89 1.06
C PHE A 91 -3.81 -6.23 0.64
N LYS A 92 -2.54 -6.21 0.25
CA LYS A 92 -1.73 -7.41 0.00
C LYS A 92 -0.44 -7.30 0.78
N THR A 93 0.01 -8.44 1.31
CA THR A 93 1.26 -8.54 2.07
C THR A 93 2.25 -9.37 1.27
N PHE A 94 3.41 -8.80 0.98
CA PHE A 94 4.52 -9.44 0.31
C PHE A 94 5.56 -9.81 1.36
N LYS A 95 5.87 -11.10 1.47
CA LYS A 95 6.93 -11.58 2.35
C LYS A 95 8.26 -11.46 1.60
N ILE A 96 9.24 -10.84 2.24
CA ILE A 96 10.58 -10.69 1.68
C ILE A 96 11.44 -11.83 2.21
N SER A 97 12.32 -12.37 1.36
CA SER A 97 13.18 -13.49 1.75
C SER A 97 14.10 -13.12 2.92
N GLU A 98 14.52 -14.11 3.70
CA GLU A 98 15.38 -13.88 4.86
C GLU A 98 16.71 -13.21 4.46
N GLN A 99 17.34 -13.65 3.36
CA GLN A 99 18.59 -13.06 2.88
C GLN A 99 18.44 -11.57 2.52
N ILE A 100 17.38 -11.23 1.78
CA ILE A 100 17.10 -9.84 1.43
C ILE A 100 16.77 -9.04 2.70
N SER A 101 16.01 -9.61 3.63
CA SER A 101 15.68 -8.98 4.91
C SER A 101 16.94 -8.68 5.73
N LYS A 102 17.92 -9.59 5.78
CA LYS A 102 19.22 -9.36 6.44
C LYS A 102 19.96 -8.19 5.81
N ASN A 103 20.10 -8.18 4.47
CA ASN A 103 20.76 -7.10 3.75
C ASN A 103 20.10 -5.72 4.03
N ILE A 104 18.76 -5.69 4.10
CA ILE A 104 18.02 -4.47 4.45
C ILE A 104 18.32 -4.06 5.91
N MET A 105 18.27 -4.99 6.86
CA MET A 105 18.56 -4.69 8.27
C MET A 105 19.99 -4.14 8.45
N ASP A 106 20.98 -4.78 7.83
CA ASP A 106 22.37 -4.33 7.89
C ASP A 106 22.52 -2.91 7.33
N SER A 107 21.86 -2.63 6.20
CA SER A 107 21.83 -1.29 5.60
C SER A 107 21.19 -0.26 6.54
N LEU A 108 20.06 -0.60 7.19
CA LEU A 108 19.38 0.29 8.14
C LEU A 108 20.24 0.61 9.37
N LEU A 109 21.01 -0.38 9.87
CA LEU A 109 21.94 -0.19 10.98
C LEU A 109 23.11 0.71 10.57
N VAL A 110 23.68 0.52 9.37
CA VAL A 110 24.73 1.39 8.81
C VAL A 110 24.23 2.83 8.63
N SER A 111 23.00 3.00 8.15
CA SER A 111 22.34 4.30 8.03
C SER A 111 21.99 4.95 9.37
N ARG A 112 22.27 4.30 10.51
CA ARG A 112 21.98 4.78 11.87
C ARG A 112 20.52 5.19 12.06
N VAL A 113 19.59 4.40 11.50
CA VAL A 113 18.13 4.67 11.56
C VAL A 113 17.62 4.95 12.98
N MET A 114 18.24 4.35 14.00
CA MET A 114 17.92 4.56 15.42
C MET A 114 18.09 6.02 15.88
N ASN A 115 19.02 6.73 15.25
CA ASN A 115 19.43 8.07 15.62
C ASN A 115 18.62 9.15 14.90
N LEU A 116 17.72 8.79 13.98
CA LEU A 116 16.88 9.75 13.28
C LEU A 116 16.10 10.62 14.28
N GLU A 117 16.01 11.91 14.01
CA GLU A 117 15.21 12.84 14.82
C GLU A 117 14.00 13.33 14.02
N ASN A 118 12.95 13.77 14.72
CA ASN A 118 11.76 14.29 14.09
C ASN A 118 12.07 15.58 13.32
N GLU A 119 11.41 15.77 12.18
CA GLU A 119 11.45 17.05 11.46
C GLU A 119 10.11 17.77 11.59
N ASP A 120 10.16 19.09 11.86
CA ASP A 120 8.96 19.92 12.06
C ASP A 120 8.47 20.60 10.77
N TYR A 121 9.14 20.36 9.63
CA TYR A 121 8.80 20.95 8.35
C TYR A 121 7.46 20.43 7.79
N ARG A 122 6.72 21.31 7.11
CA ARG A 122 5.49 20.98 6.36
C ARG A 122 5.38 21.82 5.09
N GLY A 123 4.91 21.18 4.03
CA GLY A 123 4.62 21.80 2.74
C GLY A 123 3.16 21.64 2.31
N VAL A 124 2.84 22.12 1.11
CA VAL A 124 1.47 22.11 0.55
C VAL A 124 1.15 20.81 -0.17
N ASP A 125 2.12 20.25 -0.89
CA ASP A 125 1.93 19.05 -1.73
C ASP A 125 2.93 17.96 -1.33
N GLY A 126 2.46 17.04 -0.49
CA GLY A 126 3.34 16.05 0.11
C GLY A 126 2.64 15.04 1.00
N GLY A 127 3.44 14.09 1.49
CA GLY A 127 2.99 13.03 2.37
C GLY A 127 3.95 12.85 3.53
N PHE A 128 3.41 12.47 4.68
CA PHE A 128 4.25 12.09 5.82
C PHE A 128 4.79 10.67 5.65
N VAL A 129 6.08 10.54 5.91
CA VAL A 129 6.74 9.27 6.20
C VAL A 129 6.87 9.16 7.72
N PHE A 130 6.30 8.12 8.31
CA PHE A 130 6.48 7.82 9.73
C PHE A 130 7.35 6.59 9.90
N ILE A 131 8.32 6.66 10.80
CA ILE A 131 9.18 5.52 11.13
C ILE A 131 8.96 5.18 12.60
N GLU A 132 8.34 4.04 12.87
CA GLU A 132 8.31 3.43 14.19
C GLU A 132 9.58 2.62 14.39
N ILE A 133 10.24 2.80 15.53
CA ILE A 133 11.46 2.08 15.91
C ILE A 133 11.23 1.51 17.31
N SER A 134 11.31 0.20 17.45
CA SER A 134 11.00 -0.50 18.69
C SER A 134 12.12 -1.47 19.04
N THR A 135 12.70 -1.33 20.23
CA THR A 135 13.58 -2.33 20.84
C THR A 135 12.83 -3.02 21.99
N LYS A 136 13.52 -3.88 22.76
CA LYS A 136 13.00 -4.43 24.01
C LYS A 136 12.61 -3.35 25.03
N ASN A 137 13.38 -2.27 25.06
CA ASN A 137 13.32 -1.28 26.16
C ASN A 137 12.76 0.07 25.72
N SER A 138 12.64 0.33 24.43
CA SER A 138 12.19 1.61 23.91
C SER A 138 11.28 1.47 22.69
N TYR A 139 10.35 2.41 22.55
CA TYR A 139 9.57 2.66 21.35
C TYR A 139 9.71 4.13 20.99
N LYS A 140 10.10 4.41 19.75
CA LYS A 140 10.31 5.74 19.21
C LYS A 140 9.52 5.90 17.92
N ILE A 141 9.01 7.09 17.68
CA ILE A 141 8.47 7.47 16.38
C ILE A 141 9.10 8.76 15.88
N VAL A 142 9.44 8.79 14.60
CA VAL A 142 9.86 10.01 13.90
C VAL A 142 8.99 10.22 12.67
N SER A 143 8.82 11.48 12.30
CA SER A 143 8.02 11.86 11.13
C SER A 143 8.76 12.85 10.24
N PHE A 144 8.55 12.70 8.94
CA PHE A 144 9.15 13.54 7.90
C PHE A 144 8.10 13.87 6.84
N TRP A 145 7.91 15.15 6.54
CA TRP A 145 7.03 15.57 5.44
C TRP A 145 7.80 15.58 4.12
N SER A 146 7.47 14.68 3.18
CA SER A 146 8.11 14.58 1.85
C SER A 146 9.62 14.87 1.93
N PRO A 147 10.41 13.97 2.57
CA PRO A 147 11.81 14.22 2.87
C PRO A 147 12.60 14.50 1.59
N SER A 148 13.51 15.48 1.66
CA SER A 148 14.42 15.86 0.58
C SER A 148 15.84 15.89 1.11
N SER A 149 16.80 15.33 0.36
CA SER A 149 18.20 15.22 0.78
C SER A 149 18.90 16.55 1.06
N GLU A 150 18.35 17.65 0.54
CA GLU A 150 18.89 19.00 0.72
C GLU A 150 18.44 19.66 2.03
N ARG A 151 17.40 19.12 2.70
CA ARG A 151 16.76 19.78 3.83
C ARG A 151 17.49 19.57 5.15
N SER A 152 17.98 18.36 5.39
CA SER A 152 18.70 17.98 6.61
C SER A 152 19.41 16.64 6.42
N ASP A 153 20.41 16.35 7.27
CA ASP A 153 21.07 15.05 7.28
C ASP A 153 20.08 13.91 7.59
N ASN A 154 19.14 14.13 8.50
CA ASN A 154 18.06 13.17 8.78
C ASN A 154 17.18 12.92 7.53
N CYS A 155 16.78 13.96 6.81
CA CYS A 155 16.05 13.80 5.56
C CYS A 155 16.87 13.05 4.49
N LYS A 156 18.16 13.36 4.36
CA LYS A 156 19.07 12.66 3.45
C LYS A 156 19.13 11.17 3.79
N THR A 157 19.26 10.82 5.07
CA THR A 157 19.23 9.43 5.52
C THR A 157 17.89 8.76 5.19
N VAL A 158 16.75 9.42 5.43
CA VAL A 158 15.43 8.85 5.10
C VAL A 158 15.29 8.62 3.59
N VAL A 159 15.69 9.59 2.75
CA VAL A 159 15.67 9.43 1.28
C VAL A 159 16.54 8.25 0.85
N GLN A 160 17.72 8.08 1.43
CA GLN A 160 18.60 6.94 1.16
C GLN A 160 17.96 5.60 1.58
N ILE A 161 17.32 5.55 2.76
CA ILE A 161 16.60 4.36 3.23
C ILE A 161 15.47 4.01 2.26
N LEU A 162 14.64 4.98 1.87
CA LEU A 162 13.51 4.75 0.97
C LEU A 162 13.99 4.32 -0.42
N GLY A 163 15.04 4.95 -0.95
CA GLY A 163 15.63 4.57 -2.24
C GLY A 163 16.31 3.19 -2.21
N MET A 164 16.92 2.80 -1.09
CA MET A 164 17.45 1.45 -0.90
C MET A 164 16.31 0.43 -0.86
N LEU A 165 15.26 0.69 -0.09
CA LEU A 165 14.10 -0.21 -0.02
C LEU A 165 13.43 -0.38 -1.38
N ASP A 166 13.25 0.71 -2.13
CA ASP A 166 12.68 0.67 -3.47
C ASP A 166 13.45 -0.27 -4.40
N LYS A 167 14.79 -0.12 -4.44
CA LYS A 167 15.68 -0.94 -5.28
C LYS A 167 15.76 -2.39 -4.82
N THR A 168 15.88 -2.62 -3.51
CA THR A 168 16.12 -3.97 -2.96
C THR A 168 14.87 -4.84 -2.98
N VAL A 169 13.69 -4.23 -2.81
CA VAL A 169 12.40 -4.94 -2.78
C VAL A 169 11.69 -4.91 -4.14
N ASP A 170 12.11 -4.03 -5.06
CA ASP A 170 11.41 -3.75 -6.32
C ASP A 170 9.96 -3.33 -6.09
N THR A 171 9.80 -2.20 -5.38
CA THR A 171 8.46 -1.77 -4.95
C THR A 171 7.56 -1.41 -6.13
N GLY A 172 8.14 -1.02 -7.27
CA GLY A 172 7.42 -0.82 -8.53
C GLY A 172 6.72 -2.10 -9.00
N ASN A 173 7.45 -3.22 -9.04
CA ASN A 173 6.86 -4.52 -9.39
C ASN A 173 5.82 -4.96 -8.36
N LEU A 174 6.08 -4.80 -7.05
CA LEU A 174 5.09 -5.12 -6.02
C LEU A 174 3.80 -4.31 -6.15
N LYS A 175 3.89 -3.01 -6.46
CA LYS A 175 2.74 -2.15 -6.73
C LYS A 175 1.97 -2.64 -7.94
N SER A 176 2.66 -2.95 -9.03
CA SER A 176 2.04 -3.52 -10.23
C SER A 176 1.31 -4.83 -9.90
N GLU A 177 1.96 -5.75 -9.19
CA GLU A 177 1.36 -7.02 -8.78
C GLU A 177 0.14 -6.82 -7.87
N PHE A 178 0.19 -5.85 -6.96
CA PHE A 178 -0.94 -5.49 -6.11
C PHE A 178 -2.11 -4.95 -6.93
N LEU A 179 -1.89 -3.92 -7.75
CA LEU A 179 -2.94 -3.33 -8.59
C LEU A 179 -3.53 -4.36 -9.56
N ASN A 180 -2.69 -5.25 -10.07
CA ASN A 180 -3.11 -6.35 -10.93
C ASN A 180 -3.90 -7.46 -10.19
N SER A 181 -3.87 -7.48 -8.86
CA SER A 181 -4.67 -8.40 -8.05
C SER A 181 -6.03 -7.84 -7.64
N LEU A 182 -6.27 -6.54 -7.86
CA LEU A 182 -7.53 -5.89 -7.49
C LEU A 182 -8.65 -6.28 -8.46
N SER A 183 -9.86 -6.48 -7.93
CA SER A 183 -11.07 -6.66 -8.73
C SER A 183 -11.46 -5.36 -9.45
N SER A 184 -12.30 -5.46 -10.47
CA SER A 184 -12.78 -4.27 -11.20
C SER A 184 -13.43 -3.28 -10.25
N GLY A 185 -13.03 -2.00 -10.31
CA GLY A 185 -13.45 -1.03 -9.32
C GLY A 185 -12.80 0.33 -9.47
N SER A 186 -13.18 1.25 -8.60
CA SER A 186 -12.51 2.54 -8.43
C SER A 186 -11.94 2.58 -7.02
N TYR A 187 -10.64 2.79 -6.91
CA TYR A 187 -9.90 2.72 -5.65
C TYR A 187 -9.28 4.08 -5.35
N ARG A 188 -9.31 4.50 -4.08
CA ARG A 188 -8.68 5.74 -3.63
C ARG A 188 -7.18 5.56 -3.52
N TRP A 189 -6.42 6.40 -4.23
CA TRP A 189 -4.97 6.41 -4.20
C TRP A 189 -4.46 7.81 -3.86
N GLY A 190 -4.62 8.17 -2.59
CA GLY A 190 -4.15 9.45 -2.06
C GLY A 190 -5.22 10.49 -2.36
N MET A 191 -4.83 11.56 -3.06
CA MET A 191 -5.78 12.57 -3.55
C MET A 191 -6.45 12.16 -4.86
N THR A 192 -6.02 11.07 -5.50
CA THR A 192 -6.58 10.61 -6.78
C THR A 192 -7.36 9.31 -6.61
N SER A 193 -8.02 8.88 -7.68
CA SER A 193 -8.61 7.55 -7.78
C SER A 193 -7.96 6.76 -8.91
N ILE A 194 -7.59 5.52 -8.63
CA ILE A 194 -7.17 4.56 -9.66
C ILE A 194 -8.40 3.74 -10.07
N ARG A 195 -8.62 3.66 -11.37
CA ARG A 195 -9.66 2.81 -11.95
C ARG A 195 -9.02 1.49 -12.39
N ILE A 196 -9.52 0.38 -11.85
CA ILE A 196 -9.11 -0.96 -12.25
C ILE A 196 -10.18 -1.52 -13.18
N ASP A 197 -9.82 -1.69 -14.45
CA ASP A 197 -10.67 -2.35 -15.43
C ASP A 197 -10.30 -3.81 -15.57
N ARG A 198 -11.31 -4.69 -15.51
CA ARG A 198 -11.14 -6.15 -15.57
C ARG A 198 -12.42 -6.81 -16.05
N PHE A 199 -12.27 -8.02 -16.58
CA PHE A 199 -13.40 -8.93 -16.70
C PHE A 199 -13.98 -9.28 -15.32
N LEU A 200 -15.29 -9.51 -15.28
CA LEU A 200 -16.02 -9.95 -14.12
C LEU A 200 -15.64 -11.39 -13.79
N ASP A 201 -15.55 -11.66 -12.49
CA ASP A 201 -15.22 -12.98 -11.96
C ASP A 201 -16.23 -14.04 -12.40
N LYS A 202 -15.80 -15.31 -12.45
CA LYS A 202 -16.56 -16.41 -13.06
C LYS A 202 -17.91 -16.65 -12.38
N ASP A 203 -17.99 -16.43 -11.09
CA ASP A 203 -19.15 -16.59 -10.20
C ASP A 203 -20.21 -15.49 -10.36
N VAL A 204 -19.86 -14.34 -10.94
CA VAL A 204 -20.83 -13.28 -11.24
C VAL A 204 -21.70 -13.68 -12.43
N SER A 205 -23.04 -13.60 -12.27
CA SER A 205 -23.98 -13.81 -13.37
C SER A 205 -23.77 -12.78 -14.48
N LYS A 206 -23.68 -13.24 -15.74
CA LYS A 206 -23.30 -12.42 -16.90
C LYS A 206 -24.42 -12.35 -17.92
N THR A 207 -24.63 -11.18 -18.51
CA THR A 207 -25.58 -10.98 -19.61
C THR A 207 -25.07 -11.59 -20.92
N ASP A 208 -26.00 -11.82 -21.84
CA ASP A 208 -25.70 -12.31 -23.19
C ASP A 208 -24.77 -11.37 -23.97
N PHE A 209 -24.94 -10.06 -23.79
CA PHE A 209 -24.04 -9.06 -24.38
C PHE A 209 -22.66 -9.09 -23.75
N TYR A 210 -22.55 -9.23 -22.43
CA TYR A 210 -21.27 -9.32 -21.74
C TYR A 210 -20.43 -10.48 -22.29
N TYR A 211 -21.03 -11.66 -22.46
CA TYR A 211 -20.36 -12.82 -23.08
C TYR A 211 -19.90 -12.53 -24.51
N ARG A 212 -20.79 -11.95 -25.34
CA ARG A 212 -20.47 -11.60 -26.73
C ARG A 212 -19.31 -10.60 -26.81
N ALA A 213 -19.40 -9.52 -26.05
CA ALA A 213 -18.39 -8.48 -26.02
C ALA A 213 -17.06 -9.03 -25.50
N GLY A 214 -17.08 -9.77 -24.39
CA GLY A 214 -15.91 -10.38 -23.80
C GLY A 214 -15.19 -11.34 -24.74
N LYS A 215 -15.92 -12.19 -25.47
CA LYS A 215 -15.32 -13.10 -26.47
C LYS A 215 -14.66 -12.33 -27.60
N ARG A 216 -15.32 -11.28 -28.10
CA ARG A 216 -14.83 -10.47 -29.23
C ARG A 216 -13.59 -9.66 -28.84
N MET A 217 -13.60 -9.02 -27.67
CA MET A 217 -12.44 -8.27 -27.16
C MET A 217 -11.21 -9.18 -26.97
N ARG A 218 -11.37 -10.37 -26.37
CA ARG A 218 -10.26 -11.34 -26.25
C ARG A 218 -9.66 -11.71 -27.61
N ARG A 219 -10.51 -11.97 -28.60
CA ARG A 219 -10.09 -12.35 -29.95
C ARG A 219 -9.42 -11.19 -30.72
N GLU A 220 -9.96 -9.99 -30.64
CA GLU A 220 -9.56 -8.87 -31.51
C GLU A 220 -8.50 -7.95 -30.90
N LEU A 221 -8.40 -7.91 -29.57
CA LEU A 221 -7.45 -7.08 -28.82
C LEU A 221 -6.40 -7.89 -28.04
N ASN A 222 -6.47 -9.23 -28.10
CA ASN A 222 -5.56 -10.13 -27.38
C ASN A 222 -5.52 -9.90 -25.86
N ILE A 223 -6.62 -9.44 -25.28
CA ILE A 223 -6.74 -9.25 -23.82
C ILE A 223 -7.16 -10.57 -23.16
N THR A 224 -6.71 -10.80 -21.94
CA THR A 224 -7.01 -11.99 -21.12
C THR A 224 -7.26 -11.57 -19.68
N ASP A 225 -7.64 -12.52 -18.83
CA ASP A 225 -7.81 -12.25 -17.39
C ASP A 225 -6.48 -11.91 -16.68
N LYS A 226 -5.34 -12.20 -17.34
CA LYS A 226 -3.98 -11.88 -16.89
C LYS A 226 -3.43 -10.57 -17.46
N THR A 227 -4.18 -9.87 -18.30
CA THR A 227 -3.75 -8.58 -18.85
C THR A 227 -3.51 -7.59 -17.72
N ASP A 228 -2.40 -6.85 -17.81
CA ASP A 228 -2.08 -5.77 -16.89
C ASP A 228 -3.19 -4.71 -16.92
N HIS A 229 -3.56 -4.17 -15.76
CA HIS A 229 -4.59 -3.14 -15.64
C HIS A 229 -4.35 -1.91 -16.55
N TRP A 230 -3.10 -1.58 -16.89
CA TRP A 230 -2.77 -0.50 -17.83
C TRP A 230 -3.05 -0.84 -19.30
N ASN A 231 -3.16 -2.13 -19.63
CA ASN A 231 -3.22 -2.64 -21.00
C ASN A 231 -4.64 -2.97 -21.47
N PHE A 232 -5.67 -2.66 -20.67
CA PHE A 232 -7.05 -2.78 -21.10
C PHE A 232 -7.45 -1.64 -22.06
N PRO A 233 -8.37 -1.90 -23.01
CA PRO A 233 -8.81 -0.90 -23.97
C PRO A 233 -9.69 0.17 -23.33
N LEU A 234 -9.78 1.33 -23.96
CA LEU A 234 -10.80 2.31 -23.63
C LEU A 234 -12.19 1.81 -24.04
N ILE A 235 -13.16 1.92 -23.16
CA ILE A 235 -14.55 1.53 -23.45
C ILE A 235 -15.45 2.75 -23.37
N LEU A 236 -16.24 2.95 -24.42
CA LEU A 236 -17.21 4.02 -24.55
C LEU A 236 -18.60 3.44 -24.80
N VAL A 237 -19.55 3.78 -23.95
CA VAL A 237 -20.99 3.52 -24.15
C VAL A 237 -21.65 4.88 -24.34
N ASP A 238 -22.29 5.10 -25.49
CA ASP A 238 -22.87 6.38 -25.90
C ASP A 238 -21.90 7.56 -25.69
N LYS A 239 -20.64 7.36 -26.13
CA LYS A 239 -19.52 8.30 -26.01
C LYS A 239 -19.07 8.62 -24.57
N LYS A 240 -19.63 7.97 -23.55
CA LYS A 240 -19.21 8.10 -22.15
C LYS A 240 -18.29 6.95 -21.76
N THR A 241 -17.26 7.26 -20.96
CA THR A 241 -16.35 6.23 -20.45
C THR A 241 -17.08 5.24 -19.56
N ALA A 242 -16.87 3.95 -19.82
CA ALA A 242 -17.49 2.85 -19.08
C ALA A 242 -16.45 1.77 -18.82
N LYS A 243 -16.65 0.90 -17.83
CA LYS A 243 -15.79 -0.26 -17.51
C LYS A 243 -16.20 -1.49 -18.31
N ILE A 244 -15.29 -2.47 -18.43
CA ILE A 244 -15.66 -3.81 -18.91
C ILE A 244 -16.81 -4.36 -18.06
N SER A 245 -16.71 -4.22 -16.74
CA SER A 245 -17.74 -4.65 -15.81
C SER A 245 -19.10 -3.96 -16.04
N ASP A 246 -19.12 -2.71 -16.49
CA ASP A 246 -20.37 -1.98 -16.79
C ASP A 246 -21.12 -2.57 -17.99
N LEU A 247 -20.44 -3.30 -18.88
CA LEU A 247 -21.09 -3.95 -20.01
C LEU A 247 -22.13 -5.00 -19.58
N ASN A 248 -22.01 -5.50 -18.34
CA ASN A 248 -22.95 -6.46 -17.77
C ASN A 248 -24.30 -5.86 -17.39
N LYS A 249 -24.48 -4.53 -17.53
CA LYS A 249 -25.76 -3.85 -17.32
C LYS A 249 -26.70 -3.96 -18.52
N TYR A 250 -26.19 -4.41 -19.67
CA TYR A 250 -26.92 -4.43 -20.93
C TYR A 250 -27.08 -5.84 -21.48
N THR A 251 -28.16 -6.05 -22.22
CA THR A 251 -28.42 -7.26 -23.00
C THR A 251 -28.25 -6.98 -24.50
N ASN A 252 -28.10 -8.01 -25.33
CA ASN A 252 -27.91 -7.79 -26.78
C ASN A 252 -29.07 -7.02 -27.43
N LYS A 253 -30.28 -7.14 -26.87
CA LYS A 253 -31.47 -6.44 -27.38
C LYS A 253 -31.36 -4.91 -27.28
N GLN A 254 -30.60 -4.40 -26.31
CA GLN A 254 -30.43 -2.97 -26.04
C GLN A 254 -29.29 -2.34 -26.85
N ILE A 255 -28.47 -3.15 -27.53
CA ILE A 255 -27.30 -2.66 -28.25
C ILE A 255 -27.69 -2.35 -29.70
N ALA A 256 -27.51 -1.10 -30.12
CA ALA A 256 -27.63 -0.67 -31.51
C ALA A 256 -26.35 -0.96 -32.29
N LYS A 257 -25.19 -0.57 -31.73
CA LYS A 257 -23.88 -0.72 -32.36
C LYS A 257 -22.84 -1.28 -31.40
N PHE A 258 -21.95 -2.14 -31.90
CA PHE A 258 -20.81 -2.67 -31.15
C PHE A 258 -19.59 -2.82 -32.07
N GLU A 259 -18.59 -1.99 -31.85
CA GLU A 259 -17.39 -1.87 -32.68
C GLU A 259 -16.12 -1.94 -31.82
N ILE A 260 -15.07 -2.57 -32.36
CA ILE A 260 -13.76 -2.64 -31.73
C ILE A 260 -12.74 -2.05 -32.69
N LEU A 261 -12.10 -0.98 -32.26
CA LEU A 261 -10.97 -0.37 -32.94
C LEU A 261 -9.68 -0.97 -32.39
N LYS A 262 -8.92 -1.63 -33.25
CA LYS A 262 -7.64 -2.24 -32.88
C LYS A 262 -6.57 -1.16 -32.59
N PRO A 263 -5.57 -1.47 -31.75
CA PRO A 263 -4.40 -0.61 -31.54
C PRO A 263 -3.76 -0.17 -32.86
N ASN A 264 -3.10 0.99 -32.85
CA ASN A 264 -2.31 1.52 -33.98
C ASN A 264 -3.09 1.75 -35.29
N ASN A 265 -4.42 1.88 -35.22
CA ASN A 265 -5.24 2.35 -36.33
C ASN A 265 -5.40 3.88 -36.22
N ASN A 266 -5.33 4.61 -37.34
CA ASN A 266 -5.60 6.06 -37.41
C ASN A 266 -6.93 6.44 -36.72
N SER A 267 -7.93 5.56 -36.76
CA SER A 267 -9.22 5.76 -36.07
C SER A 267 -9.11 5.82 -34.54
N THR A 268 -8.04 5.29 -33.93
CA THR A 268 -7.81 5.34 -32.48
C THR A 268 -7.09 6.62 -32.02
N ALA A 269 -6.46 7.35 -32.94
CA ALA A 269 -5.66 8.54 -32.63
C ALA A 269 -6.49 9.65 -31.97
N ILE A 270 -7.77 9.77 -32.34
CA ILE A 270 -8.70 10.76 -31.76
C ILE A 270 -8.98 10.55 -30.26
N TYR A 271 -8.65 9.37 -29.71
CA TYR A 271 -8.82 9.03 -28.29
C TYR A 271 -7.53 9.20 -27.48
N GLY A 272 -6.44 9.66 -28.11
CA GLY A 272 -5.17 9.94 -27.48
C GLY A 272 -4.54 8.72 -26.80
N TYR A 273 -3.78 8.95 -25.72
CA TYR A 273 -3.07 7.91 -24.99
C TYR A 273 -3.99 6.77 -24.51
N ASN A 274 -5.22 7.08 -24.13
CA ASN A 274 -6.19 6.08 -23.65
C ASN A 274 -6.64 5.11 -24.75
N GLY A 275 -6.52 5.49 -26.03
CA GLY A 275 -6.84 4.62 -27.17
C GLY A 275 -5.71 3.71 -27.62
N SER A 276 -4.52 3.82 -27.02
CA SER A 276 -3.30 3.09 -27.43
C SER A 276 -3.47 1.57 -27.39
N ASN A 277 -4.27 1.06 -26.45
CA ASN A 277 -4.58 -0.36 -26.30
C ASN A 277 -5.87 -0.81 -27.02
N GLY A 278 -6.35 0.03 -27.94
CA GLY A 278 -7.61 -0.18 -28.65
C GLY A 278 -8.80 0.50 -27.96
N VAL A 279 -9.90 0.60 -28.70
CA VAL A 279 -11.12 1.29 -28.25
C VAL A 279 -12.33 0.42 -28.57
N VAL A 280 -13.23 0.30 -27.60
CA VAL A 280 -14.49 -0.42 -27.74
C VAL A 280 -15.62 0.60 -27.73
N LEU A 281 -16.36 0.68 -28.82
CA LEU A 281 -17.46 1.60 -29.02
C LEU A 281 -18.79 0.87 -28.98
N ILE A 282 -19.69 1.34 -28.13
CA ILE A 282 -21.02 0.77 -27.94
C ILE A 282 -22.03 1.91 -28.03
N GLU A 283 -23.08 1.70 -28.81
CA GLU A 283 -24.24 2.59 -28.87
C GLU A 283 -25.48 1.80 -28.45
N LEU A 284 -26.27 2.39 -27.55
CA LEU A 284 -27.54 1.83 -27.13
C LEU A 284 -28.65 2.22 -28.13
N LYS A 285 -29.74 1.46 -28.12
CA LYS A 285 -30.95 1.76 -28.89
C LYS A 285 -31.78 2.88 -28.25
#